data_AF-A0A7H8HEM6-F1
#
_entry.id   AF-A0A7H8HEM6-F1
#
_cell.length_a   1.000
_cell.length_b   1.000
_cell.length_c   1.000
_cell.angle_alpha   90.00
_cell.angle_beta   90.00
_cell.angle_gamma   90.00
#
_symmetry.space_group_name_H-M   'P 1'
#
loop_
_entity.id
_entity.type
_entity.pdbx_description
1 polymer ?
#
loop_
_entity_poly.entity_id
_entity_poly.type
_entity_poly.pdbx_seq_one_letter_code
_entity_poly.pdbx_strand_id
1 'polypeptide(L)'
;MHALAVVAGSLLLGFGLFLSRTAAPVPEAPPPSSAVDVAVRGSDRQWDLTGARVGDDGTGFFTGEITVANRADRPRTGLFRLTLFVGGAKVAELFGQARPAVAPGATAVVELGLGGPFVPGPYEVEFHEAFA
;
A
#
# COMPACT_ATOMS: atom_id res chain seq x y z
N MET A 1 -20.65 -2.35 45.15
CA MET A 1 -20.28 -1.03 44.58
C MET A 1 -21.01 -0.89 43.25
N HIS A 2 -21.64 0.29 43.06
CA HIS A 2 -22.26 0.95 41.88
C HIS A 2 -22.40 0.20 40.54
N ALA A 3 -23.34 0.48 39.64
CA ALA A 3 -24.66 1.13 39.58
C ALA A 3 -25.13 0.98 38.09
N LEU A 4 -26.43 1.21 37.85
CA LEU A 4 -27.16 1.48 36.59
C LEU A 4 -26.31 1.97 35.38
N ALA A 5 -26.68 1.72 34.12
CA ALA A 5 -27.93 2.20 33.53
C ALA A 5 -28.36 1.52 32.22
N VAL A 6 -29.69 1.43 32.09
CA VAL A 6 -30.54 1.20 30.92
C VAL A 6 -30.60 2.46 30.05
N VAL A 7 -30.61 2.36 28.71
CA VAL A 7 -31.55 3.12 27.85
C VAL A 7 -31.86 2.32 26.57
N ALA A 8 -33.15 2.16 26.32
CA ALA A 8 -33.78 1.55 25.17
C ALA A 8 -33.83 2.51 23.96
N GLY A 9 -33.95 1.95 22.76
CA GLY A 9 -34.28 2.70 21.54
C GLY A 9 -34.84 1.78 20.47
N SER A 10 -36.15 1.53 20.53
CA SER A 10 -36.88 0.73 19.56
C SER A 10 -37.26 1.53 18.31
N LEU A 11 -37.13 0.84 17.16
CA LEU A 11 -38.01 0.81 15.99
C LEU A 11 -38.22 2.09 15.16
N LEU A 12 -37.82 2.03 13.88
CA LEU A 12 -38.60 2.55 12.75
C LEU A 12 -38.42 1.62 11.54
N LEU A 13 -39.55 1.12 11.02
CA LEU A 13 -39.65 0.44 9.72
C LEU A 13 -39.26 1.39 8.59
N GLY A 14 -38.47 0.91 7.63
CA GLY A 14 -38.20 1.58 6.37
C GLY A 14 -37.84 0.56 5.29
N PHE A 15 -38.83 0.19 4.48
CA PHE A 15 -38.70 -0.68 3.31
C PHE A 15 -37.92 0.07 2.22
N GLY A 16 -36.79 -0.47 1.79
CA GLY A 16 -35.97 0.10 0.72
C GLY A 16 -35.09 -0.98 0.10
N LEU A 17 -35.61 -1.62 -0.95
CA LEU A 17 -34.85 -2.47 -1.87
C LEU A 17 -33.70 -1.67 -2.49
N PHE A 18 -32.48 -1.86 -1.98
CA PHE A 18 -31.26 -1.56 -2.72
C PHE A 18 -30.26 -2.69 -2.43
N LEU A 19 -30.03 -3.54 -3.43
CA LEU A 19 -28.94 -4.51 -3.47
C LEU A 19 -27.62 -3.76 -3.69
N SER A 20 -27.27 -2.85 -2.78
CA SER A 20 -25.89 -2.36 -2.68
C SER A 20 -25.14 -3.39 -1.88
N ARG A 21 -24.40 -4.26 -2.58
CA ARG A 21 -23.34 -5.07 -1.99
C ARG A 21 -22.33 -4.09 -1.41
N THR A 22 -22.53 -3.69 -0.16
CA THR A 22 -21.51 -3.05 0.66
C THR A 22 -20.36 -4.05 0.67
N ALA A 23 -19.34 -3.81 -0.16
CA ALA A 23 -18.07 -4.43 0.06
C ALA A 23 -17.72 -4.07 1.50
N ALA A 24 -17.70 -5.07 2.38
CA ALA A 24 -17.15 -4.87 3.71
C ALA A 24 -15.79 -4.18 3.50
N PRO A 25 -15.44 -3.14 4.28
CA PRO A 25 -14.08 -2.63 4.24
C PRO A 25 -13.17 -3.83 4.41
N VAL A 26 -12.36 -4.12 3.39
CA VAL A 26 -11.27 -5.09 3.52
C VAL A 26 -10.50 -4.59 4.75
N PRO A 27 -10.26 -5.45 5.76
CA PRO A 27 -9.43 -5.04 6.88
C PRO A 27 -8.11 -4.54 6.29
N GLU A 28 -7.91 -3.23 6.31
CA GLU A 28 -6.61 -2.64 6.02
C GLU A 28 -5.70 -3.25 7.09
N ALA A 29 -4.77 -4.10 6.65
CA ALA A 29 -3.82 -4.71 7.57
C ALA A 29 -3.17 -3.55 8.33
N PRO A 30 -3.10 -3.60 9.68
CA PRO A 30 -2.45 -2.54 10.42
C PRO A 30 -1.04 -2.37 9.85
N PRO A 31 -0.57 -1.13 9.60
CA PRO A 31 0.75 -0.92 9.06
C PRO A 31 1.76 -1.65 9.96
N PRO A 32 2.80 -2.28 9.39
CA PRO A 32 3.81 -2.94 10.20
C PRO A 32 4.34 -1.94 11.22
N SER A 33 4.41 -2.31 12.49
CA SER A 33 4.77 -1.42 13.61
C SER A 33 6.15 -0.75 13.49
N SER A 34 6.92 -1.09 12.44
CA SER A 34 8.26 -0.59 12.14
C SER A 34 8.36 0.06 10.73
N ALA A 35 7.24 0.34 10.07
CA ALA A 35 7.25 0.96 8.74
C ALA A 35 7.76 2.41 8.80
N VAL A 36 8.71 2.73 7.93
CA VAL A 36 9.32 4.06 7.83
C VAL A 36 8.97 4.67 6.48
N ASP A 37 8.58 5.94 6.48
CA ASP A 37 8.42 6.73 5.26
C ASP A 37 9.79 6.93 4.60
N VAL A 38 9.87 6.55 3.33
CA VAL A 38 11.06 6.77 2.52
C VAL A 38 10.87 8.04 1.71
N ALA A 39 11.87 8.92 1.69
CA ALA A 39 11.84 10.08 0.81
C ALA A 39 11.97 9.62 -0.65
N VAL A 40 10.91 9.78 -1.45
CA VAL A 40 10.91 9.36 -2.85
C VAL A 40 10.34 10.36 -3.81
N ARG A 41 11.07 10.52 -4.92
CA ARG A 41 10.58 10.94 -6.23
C ARG A 41 11.28 10.06 -7.27
N GLY A 42 10.53 9.38 -8.11
CA GLY A 42 11.07 8.55 -9.18
C GLY A 42 10.02 8.37 -10.26
N SER A 43 10.43 8.22 -11.50
CA SER A 43 9.51 8.00 -12.61
C SER A 43 10.09 6.97 -13.57
N ASP A 44 9.29 6.01 -13.99
CA ASP A 44 9.67 5.04 -15.00
C ASP A 44 8.47 4.69 -15.90
N ARG A 45 8.66 4.66 -17.22
CA ARG A 45 7.66 4.24 -18.22
C ARG A 45 6.23 4.81 -18.02
N GLN A 46 6.17 6.10 -17.68
CA GLN A 46 4.94 6.86 -17.40
C GLN A 46 4.25 6.49 -16.07
N TRP A 47 4.98 5.90 -15.13
CA TRP A 47 4.59 5.78 -13.73
C TRP A 47 5.43 6.71 -12.89
N ASP A 48 4.78 7.52 -12.06
CA ASP A 48 5.47 8.33 -11.05
C ASP A 48 5.32 7.65 -9.68
N LEU A 49 6.43 7.46 -8.97
CA LEU A 49 6.44 7.09 -7.56
C LEU A 49 6.23 8.35 -6.73
N THR A 50 5.11 8.38 -6.01
CA THR A 50 4.65 9.55 -5.23
C THR A 50 4.72 9.33 -3.73
N GLY A 51 4.91 8.09 -3.27
CA GLY A 51 5.13 7.73 -1.88
C GLY A 51 5.67 6.32 -1.74
N ALA A 52 6.44 6.05 -0.68
CA ALA A 52 6.92 4.71 -0.35
C ALA A 52 7.10 4.55 1.16
N ARG A 53 6.73 3.38 1.67
CA ARG A 53 6.92 2.93 3.05
C ARG A 53 7.53 1.55 3.05
N VAL A 54 8.53 1.32 3.90
CA VAL A 54 9.15 0.01 4.05
C VAL A 54 9.41 -0.30 5.51
N GLY A 55 9.36 -1.57 5.89
CA GLY A 55 9.53 -1.98 7.28
C GLY A 55 9.78 -3.47 7.43
N ASP A 56 9.84 -3.90 8.68
CA ASP A 56 9.86 -5.30 9.11
C ASP A 56 8.42 -5.83 9.15
N ASP A 57 8.19 -7.01 8.58
CA ASP A 57 6.90 -7.71 8.62
C ASP A 57 6.57 -8.32 10.00
N GLY A 58 7.51 -8.24 10.95
CA GLY A 58 7.42 -8.82 12.28
C GLY A 58 7.96 -10.23 12.37
N THR A 59 8.42 -10.79 11.26
CA THR A 59 9.12 -12.08 11.17
C THR A 59 10.59 -11.93 10.77
N GLY A 60 11.07 -10.68 10.62
CA GLY A 60 12.45 -10.36 10.29
C GLY A 60 12.70 -10.21 8.79
N PHE A 61 11.66 -10.00 8.00
CA PHE A 61 11.76 -9.79 6.55
C PHE A 61 11.23 -8.41 6.15
N PHE A 62 11.77 -7.87 5.05
CA PHE A 62 11.25 -6.63 4.51
C PHE A 62 9.82 -6.81 3.98
N THR A 63 9.00 -5.79 4.23
CA THR A 63 7.72 -5.56 3.58
C THR A 63 7.59 -4.07 3.25
N GLY A 64 6.58 -3.69 2.48
CA GLY A 64 6.35 -2.28 2.19
C GLY A 64 5.12 -1.99 1.35
N GLU A 65 5.00 -0.72 1.01
CA GLU A 65 3.93 -0.16 0.20
C GLU A 65 4.48 0.99 -0.63
N ILE A 66 3.99 1.15 -1.85
CA ILE A 66 4.25 2.32 -2.69
C ILE A 66 2.95 2.95 -3.19
N THR A 67 2.97 4.26 -3.38
CA THR A 67 1.92 4.99 -4.09
C THR A 67 2.43 5.41 -5.46
N VAL A 68 1.80 4.92 -6.52
CA VAL A 68 2.17 5.18 -7.91
C VAL A 68 1.09 5.98 -8.63
N ALA A 69 1.46 6.87 -9.54
CA ALA A 69 0.54 7.60 -10.41
C ALA A 69 0.70 7.18 -11.87
N ASN A 70 -0.40 6.87 -12.56
CA ASN A 70 -0.38 6.58 -13.99
C ASN A 70 -0.36 7.88 -14.80
N ARG A 71 0.73 8.16 -15.51
CA ARG A 71 0.89 9.34 -16.38
C ARG A 71 0.63 9.04 -17.85
N ALA A 72 0.28 7.80 -18.19
CA ALA A 72 -0.19 7.47 -19.53
C ALA A 72 -1.60 8.05 -19.77
N ASP A 73 -1.97 8.15 -21.04
CA ASP A 73 -3.27 8.61 -21.51
C ASP A 73 -4.36 7.51 -21.50
N ARG A 74 -4.00 6.30 -21.06
CA ARG A 74 -4.90 5.14 -20.99
C ARG A 74 -4.76 4.38 -19.66
N PRO A 75 -5.81 3.65 -19.22
CA PRO A 75 -5.72 2.78 -18.05
C PRO A 75 -4.64 1.71 -18.24
N ARG A 76 -3.83 1.46 -17.20
CA ARG A 76 -2.76 0.46 -17.23
C ARG A 76 -2.63 -0.28 -15.90
N THR A 77 -2.31 -1.56 -15.97
CA THR A 77 -1.73 -2.29 -14.83
C THR A 77 -0.22 -2.08 -14.82
N GLY A 78 0.42 -2.33 -13.69
CA GLY A 78 1.88 -2.28 -13.56
C GLY A 78 2.38 -3.34 -12.60
N LEU A 79 3.56 -3.89 -12.91
CA LEU A 79 4.36 -4.62 -11.92
C LEU A 79 5.55 -3.74 -11.60
N PHE A 80 5.78 -3.52 -10.32
CA PHE A 80 6.78 -2.58 -9.84
C PHE A 80 7.85 -3.33 -9.06
N ARG A 81 9.08 -2.85 -9.18
CA ARG A 81 10.22 -3.23 -8.36
C ARG A 81 10.69 -2.00 -7.60
N LEU A 82 10.82 -2.12 -6.29
CA LEU A 82 11.47 -1.16 -5.43
C LEU A 82 12.76 -1.79 -4.89
N THR A 83 13.90 -1.25 -5.29
CA THR A 83 15.21 -1.67 -4.76
C THR A 83 15.56 -0.80 -3.57
N LEU A 84 15.93 -1.41 -2.44
CA LEU A 84 16.32 -0.72 -1.22
C LEU A 84 17.84 -0.73 -1.04
N PHE A 85 18.39 0.39 -0.62
CA PHE A 85 19.81 0.57 -0.33
C PHE A 85 20.01 1.14 1.09
N VAL A 86 21.07 0.70 1.75
CA VAL A 86 21.56 1.26 3.01
C VAL A 86 23.05 1.54 2.85
N GLY A 87 23.46 2.80 2.98
CA GLY A 87 24.86 3.20 2.77
C GLY A 87 25.39 2.87 1.37
N GLY A 88 24.54 2.96 0.34
CA GLY A 88 24.87 2.63 -1.05
C GLY A 88 24.93 1.14 -1.39
N ALA A 89 24.76 0.24 -0.42
CA ALA A 89 24.68 -1.19 -0.66
C ALA A 89 23.22 -1.64 -0.81
N LYS A 90 22.94 -2.44 -1.85
CA LYS A 90 21.61 -3.04 -2.03
C LYS A 90 21.32 -4.02 -0.90
N VAL A 91 20.20 -3.82 -0.19
CA VAL A 91 19.78 -4.70 0.91
C VAL A 91 18.55 -5.54 0.57
N ALA A 92 17.68 -5.08 -0.32
CA ALA A 92 16.49 -5.83 -0.74
C ALA A 92 15.95 -5.37 -2.09
N GLU A 93 15.14 -6.22 -2.70
CA GLU A 93 14.23 -5.87 -3.79
C GLU A 93 12.84 -6.32 -3.38
N LEU A 94 11.87 -5.42 -3.53
CA LEU A 94 10.47 -5.67 -3.23
C LEU A 94 9.65 -5.52 -4.51
N PHE A 95 8.63 -6.36 -4.65
CA PHE A 95 7.80 -6.41 -5.84
C PHE A 95 6.34 -6.25 -5.49
N GLY A 96 5.62 -5.44 -6.25
CA GLY A 96 4.19 -5.23 -6.06
C GLY A 96 3.48 -4.98 -7.38
N GLN A 97 2.17 -5.18 -7.39
CA GLN A 97 1.37 -5.05 -8.60
C GLN A 97 0.15 -4.17 -8.40
N ALA A 98 -0.06 -3.20 -9.30
CA ALA A 98 -1.33 -2.49 -9.40
C ALA A 98 -2.33 -3.30 -10.22
N ARG A 99 -3.33 -3.88 -9.55
CA ARG A 99 -4.54 -4.47 -10.15
C ARG A 99 -5.76 -4.10 -9.31
N PRO A 100 -6.88 -3.67 -9.92
CA PRO A 100 -7.13 -3.53 -11.36
C PRO A 100 -6.32 -2.38 -12.01
N ALA A 101 -6.53 -2.15 -13.31
CA ALA A 101 -5.83 -1.09 -14.04
C ALA A 101 -6.10 0.30 -13.43
N VAL A 102 -5.05 1.11 -13.30
CA VAL A 102 -5.10 2.47 -12.78
C VAL A 102 -5.47 3.42 -13.92
N ALA A 103 -6.50 4.24 -13.74
CA ALA A 103 -6.93 5.20 -14.75
C ALA A 103 -5.87 6.28 -15.03
N PRO A 104 -5.91 6.95 -16.20
CA PRO A 104 -5.03 8.08 -16.50
C PRO A 104 -5.09 9.17 -15.43
N GLY A 105 -3.92 9.62 -14.95
CA GLY A 105 -3.79 10.63 -13.91
C GLY A 105 -4.16 10.17 -12.49
N ALA A 106 -4.67 8.96 -12.32
CA ALA A 106 -5.02 8.42 -11.00
C ALA A 106 -3.81 7.81 -10.29
N THR A 107 -3.90 7.76 -8.96
CA THR A 107 -2.93 7.07 -8.10
C THR A 107 -3.45 5.72 -7.65
N ALA A 108 -2.55 4.79 -7.37
CA ALA A 108 -2.83 3.54 -6.71
C ALA A 108 -1.81 3.26 -5.62
N VAL A 109 -2.30 2.69 -4.52
CA VAL A 109 -1.48 2.10 -3.47
C VAL A 109 -1.20 0.65 -3.85
N VAL A 110 0.07 0.26 -3.75
CA VAL A 110 0.55 -1.07 -4.12
C VAL A 110 1.32 -1.63 -2.95
N GLU A 111 0.79 -2.70 -2.37
CA GLU A 111 1.53 -3.52 -1.42
C GLU A 111 2.72 -4.19 -2.13
N LEU A 112 3.86 -4.13 -1.47
CA LEU A 112 5.07 -4.79 -1.89
C LEU A 112 5.20 -6.09 -1.10
N GLY A 113 5.36 -7.21 -1.82
CA GLY A 113 5.51 -8.52 -1.23
C GLY A 113 6.78 -8.64 -0.38
N LEU A 114 6.84 -9.73 0.39
CA LEU A 114 7.96 -10.06 1.27
C LEU A 114 9.29 -10.07 0.50
N GLY A 115 10.24 -9.31 1.03
CA GLY A 115 11.59 -9.21 0.53
C GLY A 115 12.58 -10.12 1.24
N GLY A 116 13.86 -9.80 1.10
CA GLY A 116 14.94 -10.43 1.86
C GLY A 116 14.91 -10.10 3.36
N PRO A 117 15.89 -10.60 4.13
CA PRO A 117 16.01 -10.31 5.55
C PRO A 117 16.01 -8.80 5.83
N PHE A 118 15.30 -8.39 6.87
CA PHE A 118 15.19 -6.99 7.25
C PHE A 118 16.55 -6.43 7.71
N VAL A 119 16.89 -5.25 7.20
CA VAL A 119 18.07 -4.48 7.61
C VAL A 119 17.60 -3.10 8.05
N PRO A 120 17.77 -2.71 9.33
CA PRO A 120 17.37 -1.38 9.80
C PRO A 120 18.32 -0.30 9.25
N GLY A 121 17.78 0.85 8.89
CA GLY A 121 18.58 2.00 8.51
C GLY A 121 17.78 3.07 7.76
N PRO A 122 18.38 4.23 7.48
CA PRO A 122 17.84 5.13 6.48
C PRO A 122 17.92 4.45 5.10
N TYR A 123 16.82 4.47 4.37
CA TYR A 123 16.72 3.82 3.06
C TYR A 123 16.86 4.84 1.94
N GLU A 124 17.72 4.52 0.98
CA GLU A 124 17.65 5.04 -0.38
C GLU A 124 16.94 4.02 -1.25
N VAL A 125 16.21 4.47 -2.27
CA VAL A 125 15.44 3.55 -3.11
C VAL A 125 15.50 3.89 -4.58
N GLU A 126 15.36 2.84 -5.38
CA GLU A 126 15.29 2.91 -6.84
C GLU A 126 14.01 2.23 -7.32
N PHE A 127 13.23 2.93 -8.16
CA PHE A 127 11.92 2.50 -8.62
C PHE A 127 11.93 2.15 -10.10
N HIS A 128 11.36 1.00 -10.44
CA HIS A 128 11.25 0.50 -11.82
C HIS A 128 9.90 -0.18 -12.08
N GLU A 129 9.41 -0.09 -13.32
CA GLU A 129 8.41 -1.03 -13.84
C GLU A 129 9.14 -2.34 -14.22
N ALA A 130 8.87 -3.42 -13.49
CA ALA A 130 9.73 -4.60 -13.37
C ALA A 130 9.88 -5.48 -14.62
N PHE A 131 8.92 -5.46 -15.55
CA PHE A 131 9.01 -6.19 -16.82
C PHE A 131 8.53 -5.31 -17.97
N ALA A 132 9.47 -4.77 -18.74
CA ALA A 132 9.26 -4.46 -20.14
C ALA A 132 10.58 -4.57 -20.91
#